data_AF-A0A4Y7K169-F1
#
_entry.id   AF-A0A4Y7K169-F1
#
_cell.length_a   1.000
_cell.length_b   1.000
_cell.length_c   1.000
_cell.angle_alpha   90.00
_cell.angle_beta   90.00
_cell.angle_gamma   90.00
#
_symmetry.space_group_name_H-M   'P 1'
#
loop_
_entity.id
_entity.type
_entity.pdbx_description
1 polymer ?
#
loop_
_entity_poly.entity_id
_entity_poly.type
_entity_poly.pdbx_seq_one_letter_code
_entity_poly.pdbx_strand_id
1 'polypeptide(L)'
;MVNAFVWNVGDDAGWSGQAQFDYTHWAVRPMFLVGDDGLRFVYNPDITNVVEVTYCAFKSCDATSPLVSYNTGDDTVPITKLHQYFISGNPDDCNNGLKLDIPAYNSSYARFWRPTR
;
A
#
# COMPACT_ATOMS: atom_id res chain seq x y z
N MET A 1 7.14 -6.19 -23.55
CA MET A 1 6.07 -5.26 -23.15
C MET A 1 5.77 -5.55 -21.68
N VAL A 2 6.32 -4.75 -20.77
CA VAL A 2 5.85 -4.75 -19.38
C VAL A 2 4.50 -4.05 -19.40
N ASN A 3 3.44 -4.74 -18.99
CA ASN A 3 2.14 -4.10 -18.84
C ASN A 3 2.24 -3.27 -17.55
N ALA A 4 2.34 -1.96 -17.75
CA ALA A 4 2.69 -0.97 -16.75
C ALA A 4 1.39 -0.59 -16.01
N PHE A 5 1.19 -1.14 -14.81
CA PHE A 5 -0.06 -0.96 -14.04
C PHE A 5 0.19 -0.13 -12.79
N VAL A 6 -0.59 0.95 -12.66
CA VAL A 6 -0.70 1.74 -11.43
C VAL A 6 -1.91 1.25 -10.64
N TRP A 7 -1.70 0.90 -9.38
CA TRP A 7 -2.74 0.42 -8.47
C TRP A 7 -3.18 1.55 -7.54
N ASN A 8 -4.42 2.03 -7.68
CA ASN A 8 -4.98 3.02 -6.77
C ASN A 8 -5.31 2.36 -5.42
N VAL A 9 -4.59 2.75 -4.37
CA VAL A 9 -4.75 2.17 -3.05
C VAL A 9 -6.12 2.53 -2.48
N GLY A 10 -6.89 1.50 -2.11
CA GLY A 10 -8.25 1.67 -1.59
C GLY A 10 -9.32 1.93 -2.66
N ASP A 11 -8.98 1.81 -3.95
CA ASP A 11 -9.87 2.09 -5.08
C ASP A 11 -10.49 3.51 -4.92
N ASP A 12 -11.82 3.61 -4.90
CA ASP A 12 -12.54 4.89 -4.71
C ASP A 12 -12.47 5.43 -3.28
N ALA A 13 -12.13 4.59 -2.28
CA ALA A 13 -12.02 5.01 -0.88
C ALA A 13 -10.72 5.77 -0.60
N GLY A 14 -9.69 5.59 -1.44
CA GLY A 14 -8.37 6.19 -1.27
C GLY A 14 -7.65 5.72 0.00
N TRP A 15 -6.71 6.52 0.48
CA TRP A 15 -5.95 6.29 1.72
C TRP A 15 -6.46 7.22 2.84
N SER A 16 -7.33 6.71 3.72
CA SER A 16 -7.91 7.48 4.81
C SER A 16 -8.35 6.60 5.97
N GLY A 17 -8.13 7.08 7.21
CA GLY A 17 -8.54 6.39 8.44
C GLY A 17 -10.02 6.61 8.78
N GLN A 18 -10.69 7.52 8.07
CA GLN A 18 -12.10 7.87 8.30
C GLN A 18 -13.07 6.92 7.58
N ALA A 19 -12.63 6.37 6.44
CA ALA A 19 -13.34 5.28 5.79
C ALA A 19 -12.96 4.01 6.55
N GLN A 20 -13.92 3.31 7.15
CA GLN A 20 -13.70 1.97 7.72
C GLN A 20 -13.43 0.96 6.61
N PHE A 21 -12.33 1.14 5.88
CA PHE A 21 -11.95 0.39 4.71
C PHE A 21 -10.94 -0.68 5.10
N ASP A 22 -11.18 -1.91 4.64
CA ASP A 22 -10.31 -3.03 4.93
C ASP A 22 -9.17 -3.10 3.90
N TYR A 23 -8.09 -2.36 4.18
CA TYR A 23 -6.87 -2.37 3.37
C TYR A 23 -6.20 -3.75 3.31
N THR A 24 -6.39 -4.59 4.32
CA THR A 24 -5.85 -5.96 4.34
C THR A 24 -6.55 -6.82 3.30
N HIS A 25 -7.88 -6.75 3.25
CA HIS A 25 -8.65 -7.46 2.24
C HIS A 25 -8.44 -6.88 0.84
N TRP A 26 -8.29 -5.55 0.71
CA TRP A 26 -7.96 -4.94 -0.57
C TRP A 26 -6.62 -5.44 -1.11
N ALA A 27 -5.58 -5.51 -0.28
CA ALA A 27 -4.23 -5.92 -0.70
C ALA A 27 -4.12 -7.35 -1.25
N VAL A 28 -5.07 -8.24 -0.95
CA VAL A 28 -5.05 -9.62 -1.47
C VAL A 28 -5.92 -9.79 -2.72
N ARG A 29 -6.68 -8.76 -3.11
CA ARG A 29 -7.52 -8.81 -4.31
C ARG A 29 -6.72 -8.60 -5.59
N PRO A 30 -5.82 -7.62 -5.73
CA PRO A 30 -4.91 -7.55 -6.87
C PRO A 30 -3.87 -8.68 -6.85
N MET A 31 -3.21 -8.86 -7.99
CA MET A 31 -1.98 -9.65 -8.06
C MET A 31 -0.85 -8.71 -8.47
N PHE A 32 -0.23 -8.12 -7.46
CA PHE A 32 0.87 -7.16 -7.61
C PHE A 32 2.11 -7.86 -8.13
N LEU A 33 2.80 -7.25 -9.09
CA LEU A 33 4.12 -7.71 -9.50
C LEU A 33 5.21 -6.73 -9.09
N VAL A 34 6.38 -7.27 -8.74
CA VAL A 34 7.58 -6.45 -8.67
C VAL A 34 7.88 -5.91 -10.07
N GLY A 35 8.02 -4.59 -10.18
CA GLY A 35 8.16 -3.89 -11.45
C GLY A 35 6.84 -3.46 -12.12
N ASP A 36 5.68 -3.63 -11.48
CA ASP A 36 4.50 -2.81 -11.81
C ASP A 36 4.82 -1.31 -11.54
N ASP A 37 4.13 -0.40 -12.24
CA ASP A 37 4.45 1.05 -12.21
C ASP A 37 4.38 1.65 -10.81
N GLY A 38 3.44 1.17 -9.99
CA GLY A 38 3.43 1.49 -8.58
C GLY A 38 2.06 1.42 -7.92
N LEU A 39 2.08 1.77 -6.65
CA LEU A 39 0.93 1.96 -5.79
C LEU A 39 0.68 3.45 -5.69
N ARG A 40 -0.47 3.93 -6.15
CA ARG A 40 -0.86 5.33 -6.06
C ARG A 40 -1.74 5.53 -4.84
N PHE A 41 -1.23 6.32 -3.90
CA PHE A 41 -1.91 6.72 -2.68
C PHE A 41 -2.51 8.11 -2.87
N VAL A 42 -3.83 8.20 -2.80
CA VAL A 42 -4.55 9.47 -2.83
C VAL A 42 -5.17 9.72 -1.46
N TYR A 43 -4.85 10.86 -0.85
CA TYR A 43 -5.26 11.21 0.51
C TYR A 43 -5.22 12.72 0.73
N ASN A 44 -5.82 13.19 1.82
CA ASN A 44 -5.65 14.57 2.25
C ASN A 44 -4.34 14.71 3.06
N PRO A 45 -3.31 15.41 2.55
CA PRO A 45 -2.01 15.52 3.22
C PRO A 45 -2.07 16.32 4.53
N ASP A 46 -3.14 17.08 4.78
CA ASP A 46 -3.37 17.75 6.07
C ASP A 46 -3.89 16.80 7.16
N ILE A 47 -4.41 15.63 6.78
CA ILE A 47 -5.03 14.65 7.70
C ILE A 47 -4.08 13.48 7.96
N THR A 48 -3.50 12.93 6.90
CA THR A 48 -2.67 11.73 6.98
C THR A 48 -1.52 11.80 5.98
N ASN A 49 -0.61 10.85 6.07
CA ASN A 49 0.50 10.67 5.16
C ASN A 49 0.75 9.18 4.92
N VAL A 50 1.72 8.87 4.07
CA VAL A 50 2.12 7.49 3.77
C VAL A 50 3.57 7.30 4.17
N VAL A 51 3.82 6.29 5.00
CA VAL A 51 5.15 5.99 5.50
C VAL A 51 5.49 4.54 5.19
N GLU A 52 6.53 4.31 4.39
CA GLU A 52 7.09 2.97 4.19
C GLU A 52 7.96 2.60 5.40
N VAL A 53 7.73 1.42 5.96
CA VAL A 53 8.38 0.96 7.20
C VAL A 53 8.84 -0.50 7.11
N THR A 54 9.60 -0.93 8.12
CA THR A 54 9.93 -2.35 8.30
C THR A 54 8.72 -3.13 8.82
N TYR A 55 8.75 -4.47 8.69
CA TYR A 55 7.70 -5.34 9.22
C TYR A 55 7.45 -5.16 10.73
N CYS A 56 8.52 -5.00 11.52
CA CYS A 56 8.40 -4.79 12.96
C CYS A 56 7.67 -3.47 13.27
N ALA A 57 8.09 -2.39 12.60
CA ALA A 57 7.47 -1.07 12.72
C ALA A 57 6.02 -1.05 12.23
N PHE A 58 5.71 -1.78 11.16
CA PHE A 58 4.33 -1.98 10.68
C PHE A 58 3.43 -2.63 11.73
N LYS A 59 3.93 -3.65 12.44
CA LYS A 59 3.14 -4.31 13.50
C LYS A 59 2.87 -3.40 14.68
N SER A 60 3.87 -2.62 15.08
CA SER A 60 3.79 -1.72 16.24
C SER A 60 3.22 -0.34 15.92
N CYS A 61 2.88 -0.07 14.65
CA CYS A 61 2.51 1.27 14.18
C CYS A 61 3.56 2.33 14.55
N ASP A 62 4.84 1.97 14.42
CA ASP A 62 5.97 2.83 14.74
C ASP A 62 6.47 3.57 13.50
N ALA A 63 6.17 4.87 13.43
CA ALA A 63 6.63 5.76 12.36
C ALA A 63 7.91 6.54 12.72
N THR A 64 8.59 6.24 13.83
CA THR A 64 9.76 7.01 14.30
C THR A 64 11.00 6.84 13.42
N SER A 65 11.14 5.68 12.77
CA SER A 65 12.26 5.35 11.89
C SER A 65 11.75 4.92 10.51
N PRO A 66 11.22 5.86 9.71
CA PRO A 66 10.66 5.55 8.40
C PRO A 66 11.76 5.13 7.42
N LEU A 67 11.45 4.21 6.51
CA LEU A 67 12.29 3.93 5.35
C LEU A 67 12.15 5.06 4.32
N VAL A 68 10.89 5.45 4.06
CA VAL A 68 10.52 6.57 3.17
C VAL A 68 9.22 7.18 3.69
N SER A 69 9.07 8.49 3.55
CA SER A 69 7.81 9.19 3.88
C SER A 69 7.35 10.00 2.67
N TYR A 70 6.04 9.95 2.41
CA TYR A 70 5.36 10.64 1.33
C TYR A 70 4.26 11.52 1.91
N ASN A 71 4.18 12.77 1.47
CA ASN A 71 3.30 13.78 2.07
C ASN A 71 2.66 14.72 1.03
N THR A 72 2.55 14.32 -0.24
CA THR A 72 1.99 15.22 -1.28
C THR A 72 0.48 15.11 -1.43
N GLY A 73 -0.11 14.01 -0.95
CA GLY A 73 -1.55 13.70 -1.09
C GLY A 73 -1.90 12.94 -2.37
N ASP A 74 -0.95 12.80 -3.30
CA ASP A 74 -1.07 11.99 -4.51
C ASP A 74 0.31 11.40 -4.86
N ASP A 75 0.68 10.34 -4.15
CA ASP A 75 2.01 9.76 -4.20
C ASP A 75 1.98 8.40 -4.89
N THR A 76 2.84 8.20 -5.89
CA THR A 76 3.01 6.89 -6.56
C THR A 76 4.32 6.25 -6.12
N VAL A 77 4.22 5.06 -5.54
CA VAL A 77 5.34 4.31 -4.95
C VAL A 77 5.64 3.06 -5.77
N PRO A 78 6.88 2.83 -6.24
CA PRO A 78 7.19 1.64 -7.02
C PRO A 78 7.09 0.35 -6.19
N ILE A 79 6.72 -0.76 -6.86
CA ILE A 79 6.69 -2.08 -6.22
C ILE A 79 8.04 -2.77 -6.43
N THR A 80 8.91 -2.70 -5.41
CA THR A 80 10.31 -3.15 -5.53
C THR A 80 10.64 -4.40 -4.72
N LYS A 81 9.75 -4.80 -3.80
CA LYS A 81 9.95 -5.93 -2.88
C LYS A 81 8.75 -6.85 -2.92
N LEU A 82 8.96 -8.12 -2.54
CA LEU A 82 7.89 -9.11 -2.39
C LEU A 82 6.91 -8.74 -1.28
N HIS A 83 7.37 -8.02 -0.26
CA HIS A 83 6.52 -7.40 0.76
C HIS A 83 6.99 -5.96 0.99
N GLN A 84 6.05 -5.02 0.86
CA GLN A 84 6.25 -3.62 1.25
C GLN A 84 5.17 -3.23 2.24
N TYR A 85 5.57 -2.57 3.32
CA TYR A 85 4.70 -2.22 4.42
C TYR A 85 4.55 -0.71 4.50
N PHE A 86 3.30 -0.25 4.53
CA PHE A 86 2.95 1.15 4.60
C PHE A 86 2.05 1.40 5.80
N ILE A 87 2.28 2.51 6.50
CA ILE A 87 1.45 2.95 7.62
C ILE A 87 1.14 4.44 7.49
N SER A 88 0.08 4.90 8.15
CA SER A 88 -0.07 6.30 8.49
C SER A 88 0.99 6.70 9.53
N GLY A 89 1.57 7.88 9.40
CA GLY A 89 2.44 8.45 10.41
C GLY A 89 1.72 8.81 11.71
N ASN A 90 0.39 8.93 11.67
CA ASN A 90 -0.44 9.07 12.86
C ASN A 90 -0.64 7.68 13.53
N PRO A 91 -0.15 7.47 14.77
CA PRO A 91 -0.28 6.19 15.46
C PRO A 91 -1.73 5.76 15.67
N ASP A 92 -2.65 6.70 15.92
CA ASP A 92 -4.06 6.38 16.16
C ASP A 92 -4.71 5.82 14.88
N ASP A 93 -4.48 6.47 13.73
CA ASP A 93 -5.00 6.00 12.44
C ASP A 93 -4.42 4.63 12.06
N CYS A 94 -3.11 4.43 12.26
CA CYS A 94 -2.47 3.13 11.98
C CYS A 94 -3.05 2.01 12.85
N ASN A 95 -3.23 2.26 14.15
CA ASN A 95 -3.82 1.28 15.07
C ASN A 95 -5.29 0.99 14.75
N ASN A 96 -6.01 1.97 14.20
CA ASN A 96 -7.38 1.83 13.73
C ASN A 96 -7.49 1.18 12.33
N GLY A 97 -6.38 0.78 11.72
CA GLY A 97 -6.36 -0.02 10.49
C GLY A 97 -5.86 0.69 9.24
N LEU A 98 -5.43 1.96 9.33
CA LEU A 98 -4.79 2.68 8.22
C LEU A 98 -3.33 2.22 8.05
N LYS A 99 -3.18 0.97 7.65
CA LYS A 99 -1.92 0.28 7.37
C LYS A 99 -2.12 -0.76 6.28
N LEU A 100 -1.08 -1.02 5.51
CA LEU A 100 -1.12 -1.85 4.32
C LEU A 100 0.14 -2.71 4.19
N ASP A 101 -0.05 -4.02 4.01
CA ASP A 101 0.98 -4.96 3.56
C ASP A 101 0.69 -5.30 2.10
N ILE A 102 1.65 -5.06 1.22
CA ILE A 102 1.55 -5.37 -0.21
C ILE A 102 2.34 -6.63 -0.52
N PRO A 103 1.66 -7.77 -0.75
CA PRO A 103 2.30 -8.97 -1.27
C PRO A 103 2.46 -8.87 -2.79
N ALA A 104 3.70 -8.91 -3.28
CA ALA A 104 4.02 -8.86 -4.69
C ALA A 104 4.77 -10.12 -5.16
N TYR A 105 4.69 -10.40 -6.45
CA TYR A 105 5.31 -11.57 -7.08
C TYR A 105 6.36 -11.16 -8.12
N ASN A 106 7.46 -11.93 -8.21
CA ASN A 106 8.50 -11.71 -9.22
C ASN A 106 8.19 -12.34 -10.59
N SER A 107 6.99 -12.91 -10.76
CA SER A 107 6.62 -13.67 -11.96
C SER A 107 5.25 -13.25 -12.46
N SER A 108 5.21 -12.78 -13.70
CA SER A 108 3.96 -12.44 -14.39
C SER A 108 3.04 -13.64 -14.60
N TYR A 109 3.58 -14.86 -14.56
CA TYR A 109 2.78 -16.09 -14.55
C TYR A 109 1.77 -16.13 -13.40
N ALA A 110 2.03 -15.43 -12.29
CA ALA A 110 1.06 -15.32 -11.19
C ALA A 110 -0.29 -14.81 -11.71
N ARG A 111 -0.31 -13.77 -12.56
CA ARG A 111 -1.54 -13.20 -13.14
C ARG A 111 -2.32 -14.18 -14.04
N PHE A 112 -1.67 -15.18 -14.63
CA PHE A 112 -2.30 -16.14 -15.55
C PHE A 112 -3.04 -17.29 -14.83
N TRP A 113 -2.69 -17.63 -13.60
CA TRP A 113 -3.26 -18.78 -12.88
C TRP A 113 -4.41 -18.42 -11.92
N ARG A 114 -4.97 -17.21 -11.99
CA ARG A 114 -6.18 -16.90 -11.21
C ARG A 114 -7.32 -17.77 -11.73
N PRO A 115 -7.95 -18.62 -10.90
CA PRO A 115 -9.22 -19.22 -11.29
C PRO A 115 -10.19 -18.05 -11.49
N THR A 116 -10.62 -17.83 -12.72
CA THR A 116 -11.76 -16.95 -13.00
C THR A 116 -12.93 -17.51 -12.21
N ARG A 117 -13.40 -16.76 -11.22
CA ARG A 117 -14.68 -17.06 -10.59
C ARG A 117 -15.80 -16.66 -11.52
#